data_AF-A0A0N0V5Q5-F1
#
_entry.id   AF-A0A0N0V5Q5-F1
#
_cell.length_a   1.000
_cell.length_b   1.000
_cell.length_c   1.000
_cell.angle_alpha   90.00
_cell.angle_beta   90.00
_cell.angle_gamma   90.00
#
_symmetry.space_group_name_H-M   'P 1'
#
loop_
_entity.id
_entity.type
_entity.pdbx_description
1 polymer ?
#
loop_
_entity_poly.entity_id
_entity_poly.type
_entity_poly.pdbx_seq_one_letter_code
_entity_poly.pdbx_strand_id
1 'polypeptide(L)'
;MEELLKLEHRYIIEDKSKANNLSSVTLNDFIGNGKAAVVCIIEEWGNMSLGDYAKKGFYKSAQFNVRNEYSNKDETEYMVNDQIAKMKDHMSSKDKRLFLLSWTLTQQVPAWSGSVTSFADKVGDSIKPIKFLARECNKELFTRLLPDVTDKAFPNVVYIDYLNTREYLPLVIAINDKVFNN
;
A
#
# COMPACT_ATOMS: atom_id res chain seq x y z
N MET A 1 -6.35 17.33 -8.09
CA MET A 1 -5.32 17.76 -7.10
C MET A 1 -5.71 19.02 -6.32
N GLU A 2 -6.57 19.90 -6.82
CA GLU A 2 -6.96 21.12 -6.09
C GLU A 2 -7.57 20.86 -4.71
N GLU A 3 -8.41 19.84 -4.57
CA GLU A 3 -8.94 19.44 -3.25
C GLU A 3 -7.83 19.00 -2.28
N LEU A 4 -6.79 18.31 -2.77
CA LEU A 4 -5.66 17.90 -1.94
C LEU A 4 -4.78 19.09 -1.51
N LEU A 5 -4.87 20.24 -2.22
CA LEU A 5 -4.22 21.49 -1.80
C LEU A 5 -4.88 22.11 -0.55
N LYS A 6 -6.06 21.63 -0.14
CA LYS A 6 -6.73 22.06 1.09
C LYS A 6 -6.27 21.28 2.32
N LEU A 7 -5.52 20.18 2.15
CA LEU A 7 -4.97 19.43 3.29
C LEU A 7 -4.08 20.33 4.15
N GLU A 8 -4.36 20.40 5.43
CA GLU A 8 -3.51 21.12 6.38
C GLU A 8 -2.25 20.30 6.68
N HIS A 9 -1.18 20.98 7.08
CA HIS A 9 0.07 20.34 7.49
C HIS A 9 0.77 19.47 6.42
N ARG A 10 0.49 19.71 5.12
CA ARG A 10 1.27 19.06 4.05
C ARG A 10 2.76 19.31 4.23
N TYR A 11 3.52 18.23 4.24
CA TYR A 11 4.95 18.28 4.46
C TYR A 11 5.68 18.63 3.17
N ILE A 12 6.39 19.74 3.19
CA ILE A 12 7.19 20.22 2.06
C ILE A 12 8.66 20.09 2.46
N ILE A 13 9.39 19.25 1.72
CA ILE A 13 10.83 19.11 1.91
C ILE A 13 11.53 20.23 1.14
N GLU A 14 12.15 21.15 1.87
CA GLU A 14 12.92 22.25 1.28
C GLU A 14 14.23 21.76 0.65
N ASP A 15 14.84 20.73 1.23
CA ASP A 15 16.04 20.08 0.70
C ASP A 15 15.71 19.18 -0.48
N LYS A 16 16.00 19.65 -1.69
CA LYS A 16 15.75 18.91 -2.95
C LYS A 16 16.44 17.54 -2.99
N SER A 17 17.57 17.36 -2.32
CA SER A 17 18.27 16.07 -2.30
C SER A 17 17.47 15.03 -1.50
N LYS A 18 16.91 15.44 -0.36
CA LYS A 18 16.01 14.61 0.47
C LYS A 18 14.65 14.41 -0.19
N ALA A 19 14.15 15.39 -0.94
CA ALA A 19 12.89 15.27 -1.66
C ALA A 19 12.91 14.10 -2.66
N ASN A 20 14.07 13.78 -3.26
CA ASN A 20 14.20 12.66 -4.18
C ASN A 20 14.15 11.28 -3.51
N ASN A 21 14.38 11.20 -2.19
CA ASN A 21 14.28 9.97 -1.43
C ASN A 21 13.75 10.26 -0.02
N LEU A 22 12.44 10.08 0.16
CA LEU A 22 11.75 10.32 1.43
C LEU A 22 12.25 9.40 2.55
N SER A 23 12.83 8.24 2.23
CA SER A 23 13.40 7.35 3.24
C SER A 23 14.64 7.92 3.95
N SER A 24 15.19 9.03 3.46
CA SER A 24 16.30 9.75 4.09
C SER A 24 15.85 10.76 5.15
N VAL A 25 14.54 11.02 5.24
CA VAL A 25 13.96 11.98 6.19
C VAL A 25 13.65 11.25 7.49
N THR A 26 14.05 11.84 8.62
CA THR A 26 13.82 11.21 9.93
C THR A 26 12.41 11.48 10.43
N LEU A 27 11.90 10.64 11.33
CA LEU A 27 10.61 10.90 11.98
C LEU A 27 10.60 12.25 12.72
N ASN A 28 11.74 12.65 13.27
CA ASN A 28 11.92 13.94 13.93
C ASN A 28 11.76 15.12 12.95
N ASP A 29 12.22 14.97 11.71
CA ASP A 29 12.04 15.98 10.66
C ASP A 29 10.55 16.14 10.28
N PHE A 30 9.74 15.08 10.41
CA PHE A 30 8.30 15.12 10.13
C PHE A 30 7.49 15.64 11.33
N ILE A 31 7.65 15.04 12.52
CA ILE A 31 6.74 15.24 13.67
C ILE A 31 7.44 15.61 14.99
N GLY A 32 8.76 15.82 14.99
CA GLY A 32 9.58 15.97 16.20
C GLY A 32 9.28 17.18 17.09
N ASN A 33 8.68 18.23 16.53
CA ASN A 33 8.39 19.49 17.25
C ASN A 33 6.91 19.63 17.65
N GLY A 34 6.22 18.50 17.88
CA GLY A 34 4.78 18.50 18.19
C GLY A 34 3.89 18.96 17.04
N LYS A 35 4.43 18.93 15.81
CA LYS A 35 3.71 19.30 14.59
C LYS A 35 3.19 18.03 13.91
N ALA A 36 1.94 18.06 13.46
CA ALA A 36 1.45 17.07 12.51
C ALA A 36 2.10 17.30 11.14
N ALA A 37 2.22 16.23 10.36
CA ALA A 37 2.72 16.27 8.99
C ALA A 37 1.92 15.32 8.12
N VAL A 38 1.57 15.76 6.91
CA VAL A 38 0.87 14.96 5.89
C VAL A 38 1.76 14.81 4.68
N VAL A 39 2.14 13.58 4.33
CA VAL A 39 2.89 13.29 3.11
C VAL A 39 1.92 12.80 2.04
N CYS A 40 1.83 13.55 0.93
CA CYS A 40 0.97 13.17 -0.19
C CYS A 40 1.81 12.44 -1.24
N ILE A 41 1.58 11.13 -1.38
CA ILE A 41 2.23 10.31 -2.41
C ILE A 41 1.23 10.07 -3.52
N ILE A 42 1.61 10.43 -4.74
CA ILE A 42 0.82 10.17 -5.94
C ILE A 42 1.32 8.87 -6.55
N GLU A 43 0.46 7.85 -6.51
CA GLU A 43 0.66 6.63 -7.27
C GLU A 43 0.52 6.98 -8.76
N GLU A 44 1.59 6.77 -9.52
CA GLU A 44 1.65 7.13 -10.93
C GLU A 44 1.63 5.88 -11.81
N TRP A 45 0.93 5.98 -12.93
CA TRP A 45 1.08 5.06 -14.07
C TRP A 45 1.89 5.77 -15.16
N GLY A 46 3.09 5.25 -15.43
CA GLY A 46 3.98 5.79 -16.45
C GLY A 46 4.73 7.07 -16.04
N ASN A 47 5.10 7.90 -17.02
CA ASN A 47 6.00 9.04 -16.85
C ASN A 47 5.26 10.34 -16.51
N MET A 48 4.25 10.31 -15.64
CA MET A 48 3.49 11.51 -15.29
C MET A 48 4.38 12.54 -14.58
N SER A 49 4.33 13.80 -14.99
CA SER A 49 5.02 14.89 -14.28
C SER A 49 4.08 15.52 -13.25
N LEU A 50 4.58 15.78 -12.04
CA LEU A 50 3.85 16.52 -11.02
C LEU A 50 3.81 18.03 -11.28
N GLY A 51 4.64 18.54 -12.21
CA GLY A 51 4.74 19.98 -12.48
C GLY A 51 4.94 20.80 -11.21
N ASP A 52 4.13 21.85 -11.05
CA ASP A 52 4.20 22.74 -9.87
C ASP A 52 3.78 22.07 -8.56
N TYR A 53 3.05 20.95 -8.61
CA TYR A 53 2.65 20.22 -7.40
C TYR A 53 3.83 19.56 -6.69
N ALA A 54 4.93 19.27 -7.41
CA ALA A 54 6.16 18.75 -6.78
C ALA A 54 6.72 19.70 -5.71
N LYS A 55 6.46 21.01 -5.83
CA LYS A 55 6.88 22.03 -4.86
C LYS A 55 5.85 22.32 -3.78
N LYS A 56 4.70 21.62 -3.79
CA LYS A 56 3.54 21.86 -2.92
C LYS A 56 3.27 20.70 -1.95
N GLY A 57 4.27 19.85 -1.71
CA GLY A 57 4.18 18.72 -0.79
C GLY A 57 3.56 17.45 -1.41
N PHE A 58 3.66 17.31 -2.73
CA PHE A 58 3.28 16.09 -3.46
C PHE A 58 4.53 15.40 -3.98
N TYR A 59 4.59 14.09 -3.78
CA TYR A 59 5.73 13.25 -4.13
C TYR A 59 5.27 12.08 -4.97
N LYS A 60 6.13 11.57 -5.85
CA LYS A 60 5.90 10.35 -6.61
C LYS A 60 6.10 9.13 -5.72
N SER A 61 5.43 8.02 -6.04
CA SER A 61 5.65 6.72 -5.39
C SER A 61 7.13 6.30 -5.40
N ALA A 62 7.86 6.59 -6.48
CA ALA A 62 9.30 6.33 -6.58
C ALA A 62 10.13 7.02 -5.49
N GLN A 63 9.71 8.20 -5.02
CA GLN A 63 10.41 8.94 -3.96
C GLN A 63 10.16 8.35 -2.57
N PHE A 64 9.05 7.61 -2.39
CA PHE A 64 8.75 6.91 -1.13
C PHE A 64 9.53 5.61 -0.96
N ASN A 65 10.12 5.11 -2.07
CA ASN A 65 11.05 3.98 -2.10
C ASN A 65 10.51 2.71 -1.42
N VAL A 66 9.31 2.30 -1.83
CA VAL A 66 8.64 1.07 -1.37
C VAL A 66 8.92 -0.10 -2.31
N ARG A 67 9.01 -1.30 -1.75
CA ARG A 67 8.86 -2.55 -2.48
C ARG A 67 7.37 -2.92 -2.46
N ASN A 68 6.75 -2.98 -3.64
CA ASN A 68 5.35 -3.32 -3.81
C ASN A 68 5.22 -4.40 -4.89
N GLU A 69 4.81 -5.61 -4.51
CA GLU A 69 4.74 -6.78 -5.38
C GLU A 69 3.44 -7.54 -5.15
N TYR A 70 2.51 -7.44 -6.10
CA TYR A 70 1.19 -8.05 -5.99
C TYR A 70 1.29 -9.57 -6.11
N SER A 71 0.34 -10.29 -5.52
CA SER A 71 0.22 -11.74 -5.71
C SER A 71 -0.23 -12.09 -7.14
N ASN A 72 -0.90 -11.15 -7.82
CA ASN A 72 -1.52 -11.32 -9.14
C ASN A 72 -2.54 -12.46 -9.20
N LYS A 73 -3.19 -12.78 -8.07
CA LYS A 73 -4.22 -13.82 -7.94
C LYS A 73 -5.50 -13.26 -7.30
N ASP A 74 -6.62 -13.88 -7.62
CA ASP A 74 -7.94 -13.64 -7.01
C ASP A 74 -8.28 -14.64 -5.89
N GLU A 75 -7.33 -15.50 -5.51
CA GLU A 75 -7.46 -16.48 -4.44
C GLU A 75 -6.93 -15.92 -3.12
N THR A 76 -7.82 -15.78 -2.12
CA THR A 76 -7.48 -15.23 -0.80
C THR A 76 -6.31 -15.95 -0.13
N GLU A 77 -6.38 -17.29 -0.02
CA GLU A 77 -5.35 -18.06 0.68
C GLU A 77 -3.98 -17.91 0.02
N TYR A 78 -3.94 -17.95 -1.31
CA TYR A 78 -2.71 -17.73 -2.06
C TYR A 78 -2.14 -16.34 -1.79
N MET A 79 -2.97 -15.29 -1.91
CA MET A 79 -2.53 -13.91 -1.70
C MET A 79 -1.99 -13.71 -0.27
N VAL A 80 -2.68 -14.21 0.74
CA VAL A 80 -2.25 -14.14 2.15
C VAL A 80 -0.87 -14.76 2.33
N ASN A 81 -0.69 -16.00 1.86
CA ASN A 81 0.55 -16.74 2.03
C ASN A 81 1.71 -16.08 1.26
N ASP A 82 1.45 -15.63 0.03
CA ASP A 82 2.41 -14.93 -0.83
C ASP A 82 2.89 -13.62 -0.19
N GLN A 83 1.97 -12.79 0.32
CA GLN A 83 2.32 -11.51 0.92
C GLN A 83 3.10 -11.66 2.23
N ILE A 84 2.74 -12.64 3.07
CA ILE A 84 3.48 -12.95 4.30
C ILE A 84 4.89 -13.48 3.98
N ALA A 85 5.03 -14.35 2.97
CA ALA A 85 6.33 -14.85 2.54
C ALA A 85 7.22 -13.71 2.02
N LYS A 86 6.70 -12.86 1.12
CA LYS A 86 7.42 -11.67 0.61
C LYS A 86 7.88 -10.73 1.72
N MET A 87 7.06 -10.54 2.76
CA MET A 87 7.42 -9.72 3.92
C MET A 87 8.63 -10.29 4.67
N LYS A 88 8.61 -11.59 4.97
CA LYS A 88 9.69 -12.30 5.67
C LYS A 88 10.98 -12.31 4.83
N ASP A 89 10.86 -12.56 3.54
CA ASP A 89 11.98 -12.57 2.59
C ASP A 89 12.59 -11.18 2.45
N HIS A 90 11.76 -10.13 2.38
CA HIS A 90 12.24 -8.74 2.29
C HIS A 90 13.04 -8.35 3.53
N MET A 91 12.52 -8.62 4.72
CA MET A 91 13.17 -8.23 5.99
C MET A 91 14.47 -8.99 6.26
N SER A 92 14.61 -10.21 5.72
CA SER A 92 15.86 -10.98 5.80
C SER A 92 16.87 -10.61 4.69
N SER A 93 16.46 -9.80 3.70
CA SER A 93 17.30 -9.42 2.57
C SER A 93 18.20 -8.20 2.87
N LYS A 94 19.08 -7.87 1.91
CA LYS A 94 19.86 -6.62 1.93
C LYS A 94 19.08 -5.42 1.38
N ASP A 95 17.86 -5.62 0.91
CA ASP A 95 17.01 -4.54 0.39
C ASP A 95 16.68 -3.55 1.53
N LYS A 96 16.88 -2.26 1.27
CA LYS A 96 16.68 -1.17 2.24
C LYS A 96 15.38 -0.40 2.01
N ARG A 97 14.59 -0.80 1.01
CA ARG A 97 13.28 -0.21 0.74
C ARG A 97 12.30 -0.53 1.86
N LEU A 98 11.27 0.31 1.99
CA LEU A 98 10.13 0.02 2.85
C LEU A 98 9.31 -1.12 2.24
N PHE A 99 8.88 -2.09 3.04
CA PHE A 99 8.00 -3.15 2.57
C PHE A 99 6.54 -2.70 2.62
N LEU A 100 5.88 -2.71 1.46
CA LEU A 100 4.45 -2.50 1.34
C LEU A 100 3.76 -3.86 1.19
N LEU A 101 2.94 -4.19 2.18
CA LEU A 101 2.09 -5.37 2.16
C LEU A 101 0.87 -5.08 1.28
N SER A 102 0.82 -5.68 0.10
CA SER A 102 -0.27 -5.50 -0.87
C SER A 102 -1.37 -6.50 -0.58
N TRP A 103 -2.29 -6.12 0.31
CA TRP A 103 -3.42 -6.96 0.73
C TRP A 103 -4.62 -6.77 -0.19
N THR A 104 -4.39 -7.07 -1.47
CA THR A 104 -5.36 -6.87 -2.55
C THR A 104 -5.44 -8.12 -3.42
N LEU A 105 -6.65 -8.44 -3.88
CA LEU A 105 -6.87 -9.53 -4.82
C LEU A 105 -6.94 -8.97 -6.24
N THR A 106 -6.18 -9.57 -7.14
CA THR A 106 -6.15 -9.16 -8.54
C THR A 106 -7.27 -9.86 -9.30
N GLN A 107 -8.25 -9.08 -9.75
CA GLN A 107 -9.36 -9.59 -10.55
C GLN A 107 -8.84 -10.31 -11.81
N GLN A 108 -9.23 -11.57 -11.99
CA GLN A 108 -8.84 -12.36 -13.16
C GLN A 108 -9.91 -12.25 -14.25
N VAL A 109 -9.47 -12.09 -15.50
CA VAL A 109 -10.34 -12.20 -16.67
C VAL A 109 -10.33 -13.67 -17.12
N PRO A 110 -11.49 -14.33 -17.27
CA PRO A 110 -11.54 -15.70 -17.74
C PRO A 110 -10.87 -15.86 -19.11
N ALA A 111 -10.08 -16.91 -19.28
CA ALA A 111 -9.57 -17.29 -20.60
C ALA A 111 -10.74 -17.59 -21.55
N TRP A 112 -10.69 -17.06 -22.76
CA TRP A 112 -11.85 -17.07 -23.66
C TRP A 112 -11.48 -17.23 -25.13
N SER A 113 -12.26 -18.02 -25.87
CA SER A 113 -12.04 -18.42 -27.26
C SER A 113 -13.29 -18.32 -28.17
N GLY A 114 -14.20 -17.37 -27.92
CA GLY A 114 -15.47 -17.19 -28.67
C GLY A 114 -15.55 -15.91 -29.53
N SER A 115 -16.77 -15.39 -29.79
CA SER A 115 -17.03 -14.05 -30.38
C SER A 115 -17.22 -12.92 -29.33
N VAL A 116 -16.75 -11.69 -29.58
CA VAL A 116 -16.69 -10.59 -28.58
C VAL A 116 -18.02 -10.35 -27.82
N THR A 117 -19.16 -10.60 -28.46
CA THR A 117 -20.49 -10.62 -27.84
C THR A 117 -20.65 -11.68 -26.75
N SER A 118 -20.28 -12.94 -27.01
CA SER A 118 -20.27 -14.02 -26.02
C SER A 118 -19.23 -13.81 -24.90
N PHE A 119 -18.19 -13.01 -25.14
CA PHE A 119 -17.24 -12.58 -24.10
C PHE A 119 -17.92 -11.63 -23.13
N ALA A 120 -18.59 -10.59 -23.62
CA ALA A 120 -19.26 -9.59 -22.79
C ALA A 120 -20.29 -10.23 -21.86
N ASP A 121 -21.09 -11.16 -22.37
CA ASP A 121 -22.10 -11.88 -21.57
C ASP A 121 -21.47 -12.77 -20.49
N LYS A 122 -20.38 -13.50 -20.80
CA LYS A 122 -19.68 -14.33 -19.80
C LYS A 122 -18.87 -13.51 -18.78
N VAL A 123 -18.29 -12.41 -19.21
CA VAL A 123 -17.40 -11.56 -18.41
C VAL A 123 -18.20 -10.77 -17.37
N GLY A 124 -19.42 -10.33 -17.70
CA GLY A 124 -20.32 -9.68 -16.75
C GLY A 124 -20.65 -10.56 -15.54
N ASP A 125 -20.87 -11.86 -15.76
CA ASP A 125 -21.26 -12.81 -14.71
C ASP A 125 -20.06 -13.45 -13.98
N SER A 126 -18.90 -13.55 -14.65
CA SER A 126 -17.72 -14.26 -14.10
C SER A 126 -16.74 -13.34 -13.37
N ILE A 127 -16.81 -12.02 -13.57
CA ILE A 127 -16.00 -11.07 -12.81
C ILE A 127 -16.60 -10.90 -11.42
N LYS A 128 -15.88 -11.38 -10.40
CA LYS A 128 -16.15 -10.99 -9.03
C LYS A 128 -15.90 -9.48 -8.90
N PRO A 129 -16.88 -8.67 -8.42
CA PRO A 129 -16.63 -7.26 -8.22
C PRO A 129 -15.53 -7.06 -7.18
N ILE A 130 -14.64 -6.09 -7.40
CA ILE A 130 -13.47 -5.82 -6.55
C ILE A 130 -13.83 -5.66 -5.07
N LYS A 131 -15.02 -5.11 -4.78
CA LYS A 131 -15.57 -4.98 -3.42
C LYS A 131 -15.78 -6.34 -2.72
N PHE A 132 -16.22 -7.36 -3.45
CA PHE A 132 -16.39 -8.70 -2.86
C PHE A 132 -15.03 -9.33 -2.59
N LEU A 133 -14.11 -9.28 -3.56
CA LEU A 133 -12.75 -9.76 -3.42
C LEU A 133 -12.05 -9.11 -2.20
N ALA A 134 -12.11 -7.79 -2.10
CA ALA A 134 -11.55 -7.03 -0.99
C ALA A 134 -12.15 -7.47 0.37
N ARG A 135 -13.48 -7.64 0.45
CA ARG A 135 -14.13 -8.14 1.67
C ARG A 135 -13.74 -9.56 2.02
N GLU A 136 -13.50 -10.42 1.04
CA GLU A 136 -13.05 -11.80 1.29
C GLU A 136 -11.66 -11.80 1.90
N CYS A 137 -10.70 -11.07 1.32
CA CYS A 137 -9.34 -11.07 1.86
C CYS A 137 -9.19 -10.25 3.15
N ASN A 138 -9.92 -9.16 3.35
CA ASN A 138 -9.75 -8.31 4.52
C ASN A 138 -10.12 -9.01 5.84
N LYS A 139 -10.96 -10.06 5.80
CA LYS A 139 -11.25 -10.90 6.97
C LYS A 139 -10.01 -11.59 7.53
N GLU A 140 -9.05 -11.89 6.66
CA GLU A 140 -7.83 -12.60 7.02
C GLU A 140 -6.74 -11.70 7.62
N LEU A 141 -6.86 -10.37 7.52
CA LEU A 141 -5.84 -9.44 8.05
C LEU A 141 -5.59 -9.67 9.55
N PHE A 142 -6.63 -9.72 10.36
CA PHE A 142 -6.49 -9.83 11.82
C PHE A 142 -6.01 -11.22 12.25
N THR A 143 -6.48 -12.27 11.55
CA THR A 143 -6.25 -13.66 11.93
C THR A 143 -4.98 -14.25 11.34
N ARG A 144 -4.48 -13.71 10.21
CA ARG A 144 -3.32 -14.26 9.48
C ARG A 144 -2.11 -13.35 9.53
N LEU A 145 -2.27 -12.04 9.33
CA LEU A 145 -1.12 -11.13 9.34
C LEU A 145 -0.55 -10.93 10.75
N LEU A 146 -1.39 -10.53 11.71
CA LEU A 146 -0.92 -10.13 13.05
C LEU A 146 -0.14 -11.23 13.80
N PRO A 147 -0.51 -12.53 13.71
CA PRO A 147 0.30 -13.60 14.30
C PRO A 147 1.72 -13.69 13.71
N ASP A 148 1.87 -13.45 12.41
CA ASP A 148 3.15 -13.53 11.69
C ASP A 148 4.04 -12.29 11.84
N VAL A 149 3.51 -11.20 12.42
CA VAL A 149 4.27 -9.98 12.69
C VAL A 149 5.25 -10.20 13.85
N THR A 150 6.53 -9.89 13.62
CA THR A 150 7.62 -9.91 14.60
C THR A 150 8.58 -8.74 14.36
N ASP A 151 9.54 -8.53 15.26
CA ASP A 151 10.65 -7.57 15.09
C ASP A 151 11.48 -7.79 13.82
N LYS A 152 11.41 -9.00 13.22
CA LYS A 152 12.13 -9.41 12.02
C LYS A 152 11.22 -9.63 10.81
N ALA A 153 9.92 -9.45 10.94
CA ALA A 153 8.96 -9.65 9.87
C ALA A 153 7.74 -8.77 10.12
N PHE A 154 7.70 -7.57 9.54
CA PHE A 154 6.59 -6.65 9.70
C PHE A 154 6.40 -5.80 8.43
N PRO A 155 5.20 -5.29 8.16
CA PRO A 155 4.99 -4.35 7.07
C PRO A 155 5.32 -2.92 7.50
N ASN A 156 5.88 -2.11 6.60
CA ASN A 156 6.00 -0.66 6.82
C ASN A 156 4.73 0.07 6.37
N VAL A 157 4.05 -0.47 5.36
CA VAL A 157 2.80 0.05 4.79
C VAL A 157 1.85 -1.12 4.58
N VAL A 158 0.59 -0.96 4.98
CA VAL A 158 -0.47 -1.93 4.72
C VAL A 158 -1.41 -1.33 3.68
N TYR A 159 -1.42 -1.89 2.48
CA TYR A 159 -2.27 -1.43 1.38
C TYR A 159 -3.46 -2.36 1.22
N ILE A 160 -4.66 -1.81 1.35
CA ILE A 160 -5.91 -2.58 1.49
C ILE A 160 -6.96 -1.99 0.54
N ASP A 161 -7.66 -2.87 -0.18
CA ASP A 161 -8.81 -2.46 -0.97
C ASP A 161 -10.08 -2.32 -0.11
N TYR A 162 -10.97 -1.42 -0.54
CA TYR A 162 -12.30 -1.25 0.05
C TYR A 162 -12.30 -0.99 1.57
N LEU A 163 -11.50 -0.01 2.01
CA LEU A 163 -11.51 0.48 3.39
C LEU A 163 -12.87 1.12 3.74
N ASN A 164 -13.74 0.37 4.41
CA ASN A 164 -15.10 0.80 4.74
C ASN A 164 -15.40 0.81 6.25
N THR A 165 -14.43 0.48 7.09
CA THR A 165 -14.55 0.49 8.57
C THR A 165 -13.30 1.11 9.20
N ARG A 166 -13.39 1.50 10.47
CA ARG A 166 -12.26 2.05 11.25
C ARG A 166 -11.40 0.98 11.92
N GLU A 167 -11.74 -0.29 11.80
CA GLU A 167 -11.11 -1.42 12.51
C GLU A 167 -9.66 -1.66 12.05
N TYR A 168 -9.31 -1.23 10.84
CA TYR A 168 -7.94 -1.30 10.32
C TYR A 168 -6.97 -0.38 11.06
N LEU A 169 -7.46 0.71 11.69
CA LEU A 169 -6.58 1.61 12.45
C LEU A 169 -6.02 0.91 13.72
N PRO A 170 -6.84 0.29 14.58
CA PRO A 170 -6.36 -0.57 15.67
C PRO A 170 -5.39 -1.67 15.21
N LEU A 171 -5.60 -2.28 14.03
CA LEU A 171 -4.67 -3.29 13.50
C LEU A 171 -3.26 -2.72 13.30
N VAL A 172 -3.14 -1.57 12.62
CA VAL A 172 -1.83 -0.97 12.34
C VAL A 172 -1.17 -0.47 13.64
N ILE A 173 -1.96 0.02 14.60
CA ILE A 173 -1.45 0.33 15.95
C ILE A 173 -0.91 -0.92 16.65
N ALA A 174 -1.65 -2.03 16.61
CA ALA A 174 -1.23 -3.30 17.21
C ALA A 174 0.03 -3.87 16.56
N ILE A 175 0.20 -3.70 15.25
CA ILE A 175 1.45 -4.05 14.55
C ILE A 175 2.62 -3.23 15.11
N ASN A 176 2.48 -1.90 15.19
CA ASN A 176 3.54 -1.03 15.72
C ASN A 176 3.89 -1.38 17.17
N ASP A 177 2.89 -1.57 18.03
CA ASP A 177 3.07 -1.95 19.43
C ASP A 177 3.84 -3.28 19.53
N LYS A 178 3.42 -4.29 18.74
CA LYS A 178 4.05 -5.61 18.73
C LYS A 178 5.51 -5.59 18.26
N VAL A 179 5.87 -4.68 17.35
CA VAL A 179 7.21 -4.59 16.77
C VAL A 179 8.16 -3.73 17.62
N PHE A 180 7.66 -2.65 18.22
CA PHE A 180 8.51 -1.61 18.83
C PHE A 180 8.38 -1.46 20.34
N ASN A 181 7.34 -2.02 20.98
CA ASN A 181 7.07 -1.87 22.40
C ASN A 181 7.06 -3.19 23.19
N ASN A 182 7.29 -4.33 22.53
CA ASN A 182 7.41 -5.65 23.18
C ASN A 182 8.81 -5.94 23.72
#